data_AF-A0A6G1RTF0-F1
#
_entry.id   AF-A0A6G1RTF0-F1
#
_cell.length_a   1.000
_cell.length_b   1.000
_cell.length_c   1.000
_cell.angle_alpha   90.00
_cell.angle_beta   90.00
_cell.angle_gamma   90.00
#
_symmetry.space_group_name_H-M   'P 1'
#
loop_
_entity.id
_entity.type
_entity.pdbx_description
1 polymer ?
#
loop_
_entity_poly.entity_id
_entity_poly.type
_entity_poly.pdbx_seq_one_letter_code
_entity_poly.pdbx_strand_id
1 'polypeptide(L)'
;AGLEVTAYEEMSSLVNYIQPIKFDSFEVSAQKNRSYVISSFTEMKAYDLLTKFPVQFVEYNKRQMSRIYPKGTRMDSSNYLPQMFWNVGCQMVALNFQTMDVPMQQNMALFEFNGQCGYLLKHEFLRRPDKLFDPFSVDSIDVVVASTLSVT
;
A
#
# COMPACT_ATOMS: atom_id res chain seq x y z
N ALA A 1 17.94 1.86 0.79
CA ALA A 1 17.23 2.00 2.08
C ALA A 1 18.05 1.29 3.15
N GLY A 2 18.27 1.94 4.30
CA GLY A 2 19.12 1.38 5.37
C GLY A 2 20.38 2.18 5.72
N LEU A 3 20.54 3.38 5.16
CA LEU A 3 21.58 4.37 5.54
C LEU A 3 20.94 5.66 6.07
N GLU A 4 19.72 5.56 6.61
CA GLU A 4 19.04 6.71 7.21
C GLU A 4 19.79 7.14 8.47
N VAL A 5 19.99 8.45 8.62
CA VAL A 5 20.69 9.04 9.75
C VAL A 5 19.70 9.53 10.80
N THR A 6 20.17 9.66 12.03
CA THR A 6 19.37 10.23 13.12
C THR A 6 18.93 11.65 12.78
N ALA A 7 17.62 11.93 12.92
CA ALA A 7 17.08 13.27 12.76
C ALA A 7 17.36 14.11 14.01
N TYR A 8 17.78 15.36 13.81
CA TYR A 8 17.93 16.36 14.87
C TYR A 8 16.62 17.15 15.07
N GLU A 9 16.61 18.04 16.06
CA GLU A 9 15.40 18.72 16.55
C GLU A 9 14.66 19.48 15.45
N GLU A 10 15.38 20.21 14.59
CA GLU A 10 14.84 21.06 13.55
C GLU A 10 13.99 20.24 12.56
N MET A 11 14.52 19.10 12.10
CA MET A 11 13.80 18.20 11.20
C MET A 11 12.71 17.42 11.91
N SER A 12 12.96 16.98 13.15
CA SER A 12 12.00 16.20 13.93
C SER A 12 10.75 17.01 14.28
N SER A 13 10.91 18.32 14.50
CA SER A 13 9.81 19.24 14.82
C SER A 13 8.74 19.34 13.73
N LEU A 14 9.08 19.01 12.48
CA LEU A 14 8.17 19.05 11.33
C LEU A 14 7.35 17.76 11.16
N VAL A 15 7.71 16.67 11.86
CA VAL A 15 7.09 15.35 11.67
C VAL A 15 5.90 15.17 12.61
N ASN A 16 4.71 14.93 12.06
CA ASN A 16 3.47 14.74 12.83
C ASN A 16 2.71 13.46 12.47
N TYR A 17 1.82 13.50 11.47
CA TYR A 17 0.92 12.41 11.10
C TYR A 17 1.59 11.30 10.28
N ILE A 18 2.79 11.55 9.77
CA ILE A 18 3.58 10.62 8.96
C ILE A 18 4.91 10.38 9.68
N GLN A 19 4.89 9.57 10.73
CA GLN A 19 6.10 9.20 11.49
C GLN A 19 6.67 7.88 10.98
N PRO A 20 7.75 7.90 10.17
CA PRO A 20 8.36 6.67 9.68
C PRO A 20 9.06 5.93 10.82
N ILE A 21 8.74 4.65 10.97
CA ILE A 21 9.46 3.76 11.88
C ILE A 21 9.87 2.47 11.15
N LYS A 22 10.87 1.78 11.70
CA LYS A 22 11.17 0.40 11.30
C LYS A 22 10.00 -0.50 11.69
N PHE A 23 9.41 -1.18 10.71
CA PHE A 23 8.37 -2.17 10.94
C PHE A 23 8.92 -3.38 11.72
N ASP A 24 8.14 -3.85 12.69
CA ASP A 24 8.44 -5.02 13.52
C ASP A 24 7.52 -6.19 13.11
N SER A 25 6.25 -6.13 13.53
CA SER A 25 5.21 -7.06 13.11
C SER A 25 3.84 -6.37 13.03
N PHE A 26 2.86 -7.03 12.42
CA PHE A 26 1.49 -6.53 12.37
C PHE A 26 0.85 -6.52 13.76
N GLU A 27 1.14 -7.52 14.59
CA GLU A 27 0.65 -7.66 15.97
C GLU A 27 1.17 -6.52 16.87
N VAL A 28 2.48 -6.24 16.81
CA VAL A 28 3.08 -5.14 17.57
C VAL A 28 2.49 -3.81 17.13
N SER A 29 2.28 -3.64 15.82
CA SER A 29 1.64 -2.44 15.28
C SER A 29 0.20 -2.33 15.78
N ALA A 30 -0.58 -3.41 15.72
CA ALA A 30 -1.96 -3.53 16.21
C ALA A 30 -2.06 -3.10 17.69
N GLN A 31 -1.22 -3.68 18.55
CA GLN A 31 -1.16 -3.40 19.99
C GLN A 31 -0.80 -1.95 20.30
N LYS A 32 0.19 -1.38 19.61
CA LYS A 32 0.61 0.01 19.84
C LYS A 32 -0.47 1.02 19.46
N ASN A 33 -1.36 0.68 18.54
CA ASN A 33 -2.55 1.47 18.16
C ASN A 33 -2.28 2.95 17.80
N ARG A 34 -1.13 3.24 17.18
CA ARG A 34 -0.75 4.59 16.72
C ARG A 34 -1.04 4.74 15.23
N SER A 35 -2.04 5.53 14.83
CA SER A 35 -2.43 5.72 13.43
C SER A 35 -1.45 6.60 12.63
N TYR A 36 -0.75 7.51 13.30
CA TYR A 36 0.23 8.44 12.70
C TYR A 36 1.58 7.79 12.35
N VAL A 37 1.72 6.50 12.61
CA VAL A 37 2.94 5.73 12.30
C VAL A 37 2.80 5.14 10.90
N ILE A 38 3.85 5.31 10.10
CA ILE A 38 3.96 4.73 8.74
C ILE A 38 5.13 3.74 8.69
N SER A 39 4.95 2.67 7.92
CA SER A 39 6.02 1.74 7.57
C SER A 39 6.30 1.74 6.06
N SER A 40 7.59 1.78 5.70
CA SER A 40 8.02 1.70 4.30
C SER A 40 8.64 0.34 3.99
N PHE A 41 8.28 -0.24 2.86
CA PHE A 41 8.68 -1.58 2.44
C PHE A 41 9.24 -1.57 1.02
N THR A 42 10.30 -2.34 0.77
CA THR A 42 10.67 -2.70 -0.61
C THR A 42 9.57 -3.57 -1.22
N GLU A 43 9.44 -3.59 -2.54
CA GLU A 43 8.49 -4.49 -3.23
C GLU A 43 8.65 -5.96 -2.77
N MET A 44 9.89 -6.41 -2.53
CA MET A 44 10.19 -7.77 -2.08
C MET A 44 9.68 -8.04 -0.66
N LYS A 45 9.88 -7.10 0.28
CA LYS A 45 9.40 -7.27 1.66
C LYS A 45 7.88 -7.17 1.73
N ALA A 46 7.29 -6.26 0.97
CA ALA A 46 5.85 -6.13 0.86
C ALA A 46 5.21 -7.38 0.26
N TYR A 47 5.85 -7.98 -0.76
CA TYR A 47 5.43 -9.25 -1.36
C TYR A 47 5.45 -10.41 -0.35
N ASP A 48 6.51 -10.50 0.46
CA ASP A 48 6.62 -11.52 1.52
C ASP A 48 5.50 -11.36 2.57
N LEU A 49 5.21 -10.12 2.99
CA LEU A 49 4.11 -9.83 3.92
C LEU A 49 2.73 -10.12 3.30
N LEU A 50 2.53 -9.75 2.03
CA LEU A 50 1.31 -10.00 1.27
C LEU A 50 1.01 -11.50 1.18
N THR A 51 2.01 -12.31 0.86
CA THR A 51 1.82 -13.75 0.63
C THR A 51 1.66 -14.55 1.93
N LYS A 52 2.29 -14.12 3.02
CA LYS A 52 2.23 -14.81 4.32
C LYS A 52 1.11 -14.33 5.22
N PHE A 53 0.78 -13.05 5.18
CA PHE A 53 -0.12 -12.39 6.14
C PHE A 53 -1.07 -11.39 5.44
N PRO A 54 -1.82 -11.80 4.40
CA PRO A 54 -2.62 -10.88 3.58
C PRO A 54 -3.70 -10.15 4.38
N VAL A 55 -4.43 -10.87 5.24
CA VAL A 55 -5.52 -10.31 6.06
C VAL A 55 -4.95 -9.32 7.08
N GLN A 56 -3.87 -9.65 7.78
CA GLN A 56 -3.23 -8.72 8.71
C GLN A 56 -2.72 -7.45 8.02
N PHE A 57 -2.25 -7.56 6.77
CA PHE A 57 -1.82 -6.41 6.00
C PHE A 57 -3.00 -5.49 5.64
N VAL A 58 -4.15 -6.07 5.26
CA VAL A 58 -5.40 -5.31 5.07
C VAL A 58 -5.79 -4.58 6.35
N GLU A 59 -5.82 -5.27 7.50
CA GLU A 59 -6.17 -4.67 8.79
C GLU A 59 -5.19 -3.57 9.21
N TYR A 60 -3.89 -3.76 8.99
CA TYR A 60 -2.87 -2.73 9.21
C TYR A 60 -3.20 -1.47 8.41
N ASN A 61 -3.54 -1.62 7.12
CA ASN A 61 -3.83 -0.53 6.20
C ASN A 61 -5.21 0.14 6.40
N LYS A 62 -6.07 -0.39 7.28
CA LYS A 62 -7.28 0.31 7.73
C LYS A 62 -6.97 1.42 8.74
N ARG A 63 -5.88 1.28 9.49
CA ARG A 63 -5.54 2.21 10.59
C ARG A 63 -4.25 3.00 10.35
N GLN A 64 -3.22 2.37 9.78
CA GLN A 64 -1.91 2.97 9.52
C GLN A 64 -1.65 3.06 8.02
N MET A 65 -0.58 3.77 7.66
CA MET A 65 -0.13 3.87 6.28
C MET A 65 1.02 2.93 5.98
N SER A 66 1.06 2.43 4.74
CA SER A 66 2.19 1.72 4.18
C SER A 66 2.66 2.38 2.89
N ARG A 67 3.98 2.46 2.73
CA ARG A 67 4.64 2.93 1.50
C ARG A 67 5.44 1.80 0.88
N ILE A 68 5.19 1.49 -0.39
CA ILE A 68 5.92 0.48 -1.15
C ILE A 68 6.83 1.19 -2.14
N TYR A 69 8.06 0.69 -2.34
CA TYR A 69 8.98 1.26 -3.33
C TYR A 69 9.78 0.16 -4.08
N PRO A 70 10.28 0.45 -5.30
CA PRO A 70 11.00 -0.53 -6.11
C PRO A 70 12.27 -1.00 -5.41
N LYS A 71 12.65 -2.28 -5.61
CA LYS A 71 13.91 -2.82 -5.12
C LYS A 71 15.09 -2.19 -5.86
N GLY A 72 16.22 -2.07 -5.16
CA GLY A 72 17.42 -1.43 -5.72
C GLY A 72 18.05 -2.14 -6.91
N THR A 73 17.70 -3.41 -7.20
CA THR A 73 18.21 -4.11 -8.39
C THR A 73 17.57 -3.66 -9.70
N ARG A 74 16.50 -2.85 -9.65
CA ARG A 74 15.89 -2.20 -10.83
C ARG A 74 16.67 -0.94 -11.21
N MET A 75 17.93 -1.12 -11.59
CA MET A 75 18.83 -0.02 -11.94
C MET A 75 18.41 0.71 -13.22
N ASP A 76 17.64 0.04 -14.07
CA ASP A 76 17.02 0.58 -15.29
C ASP A 76 15.76 1.41 -15.02
N SER A 77 15.39 1.62 -13.74
CA SER A 77 14.16 2.30 -13.34
C SER A 77 12.87 1.60 -13.78
N SER A 78 12.90 0.29 -14.09
CA SER A 78 11.67 -0.49 -14.32
C SER A 78 10.73 -0.45 -13.12
N ASN A 79 9.43 -0.61 -13.35
CA ASN A 79 8.40 -0.65 -12.31
C ASN A 79 7.93 -2.08 -12.00
N TYR A 80 7.34 -2.25 -10.82
CA TYR A 80 6.59 -3.45 -10.43
C TYR A 80 5.09 -3.18 -10.59
N LEU A 81 4.27 -4.23 -10.75
CA LEU A 81 2.82 -4.08 -10.88
C LEU A 81 2.20 -3.60 -9.54
N PRO A 82 1.50 -2.45 -9.51
CA PRO A 82 1.01 -1.86 -8.27
C PRO A 82 -0.24 -2.55 -7.72
N GLN A 83 -1.04 -3.20 -8.57
CA GLN A 83 -2.36 -3.75 -8.24
C GLN A 83 -2.35 -4.66 -7.02
N MET A 84 -1.36 -5.55 -6.91
CA MET A 84 -1.24 -6.48 -5.80
C MET A 84 -1.12 -5.80 -4.43
N PHE A 85 -0.51 -4.62 -4.37
CA PHE A 85 -0.37 -3.85 -3.13
C PHE A 85 -1.61 -3.01 -2.85
N TRP A 86 -2.29 -2.51 -3.89
CA TRP A 86 -3.61 -1.89 -3.74
C TRP A 86 -4.66 -2.89 -3.26
N ASN A 87 -4.58 -4.16 -3.65
CA ASN A 87 -5.49 -5.22 -3.21
C ASN A 87 -5.44 -5.45 -1.68
N VAL A 88 -4.29 -5.21 -1.03
CA VAL A 88 -4.17 -5.22 0.45
C VAL A 88 -4.32 -3.83 1.07
N GLY A 89 -4.73 -2.84 0.29
CA GLY A 89 -5.04 -1.50 0.78
C GLY A 89 -3.84 -0.60 1.05
N CYS A 90 -2.64 -0.94 0.56
CA CYS A 90 -1.46 -0.07 0.64
C CYS A 90 -1.74 1.26 -0.09
N GLN A 91 -1.44 2.39 0.55
CA GLN A 91 -1.86 3.71 0.07
C GLN A 91 -0.79 4.35 -0.82
N MET A 92 0.48 4.25 -0.44
CA MET A 92 1.59 4.91 -1.13
C MET A 92 2.43 3.89 -1.91
N VAL A 93 1.90 3.40 -3.04
CA VAL A 93 2.59 2.44 -3.92
C VAL A 93 3.45 3.21 -4.92
N ALA A 94 4.69 3.51 -4.54
CA ALA A 94 5.56 4.41 -5.29
C ALA A 94 6.17 3.72 -6.53
N LEU A 95 6.11 4.41 -7.65
CA LEU A 95 6.64 4.00 -8.95
C LEU A 95 7.62 5.07 -9.50
N ASN A 96 8.44 4.67 -10.46
CA ASN A 96 9.39 5.48 -11.20
C ASN A 96 8.69 6.19 -12.37
N PHE A 97 8.30 7.45 -12.19
CA PHE A 97 7.58 8.26 -13.18
C PHE A 97 8.36 8.50 -14.48
N GLN A 98 9.69 8.41 -14.43
CA GLN A 98 10.56 8.52 -15.61
C GLN A 98 10.41 7.36 -16.60
N THR A 99 9.81 6.24 -16.19
CA THR A 99 9.63 5.04 -17.01
C THR A 99 8.15 4.81 -17.29
N MET A 100 7.72 5.02 -18.53
CA MET A 100 6.33 4.84 -19.00
C MET A 100 6.00 3.39 -19.37
N ASP A 101 6.35 2.45 -18.50
CA ASP A 101 6.03 1.03 -18.66
C ASP A 101 4.59 0.69 -18.20
N VAL A 102 4.17 -0.56 -18.38
CA VAL A 102 2.80 -1.01 -18.08
C VAL A 102 2.32 -0.62 -16.67
N PRO A 103 3.11 -0.80 -15.59
CA PRO A 103 2.74 -0.30 -14.26
C PRO A 103 2.44 1.20 -14.20
N MET A 104 3.26 2.03 -14.86
CA MET A 104 3.05 3.48 -14.87
C MET A 104 1.82 3.86 -15.69
N GLN A 105 1.59 3.20 -16.82
CA GLN A 105 0.39 3.38 -17.64
C GLN A 105 -0.88 3.05 -16.83
N GLN A 106 -0.89 1.95 -16.08
CA GLN A 106 -1.98 1.59 -15.17
C GLN A 106 -2.18 2.65 -14.09
N ASN A 107 -1.10 3.13 -13.46
CA ASN A 107 -1.17 4.16 -12.43
C ASN A 107 -1.76 5.46 -12.96
N MET A 108 -1.29 5.95 -14.11
CA MET A 108 -1.80 7.18 -14.71
C MET A 108 -3.27 7.06 -15.11
N ALA A 109 -3.66 5.95 -15.75
CA ALA A 109 -5.05 5.72 -16.13
C ALA A 109 -5.99 5.65 -14.91
N LEU A 110 -5.56 4.98 -13.83
CA LEU A 110 -6.38 4.86 -12.63
C LEU A 110 -6.54 6.21 -11.90
N PHE A 111 -5.47 6.99 -11.76
CA PHE A 111 -5.51 8.28 -11.05
C PHE A 111 -6.00 9.46 -11.89
N GLU A 112 -6.36 9.26 -13.16
CA GLU A 112 -7.13 10.24 -13.94
C GLU A 112 -8.56 10.41 -13.37
N PHE A 113 -9.13 9.33 -12.84
CA PHE A 113 -10.42 9.35 -12.17
C PHE A 113 -10.41 10.20 -10.89
N ASN A 114 -11.60 10.57 -10.41
CA ASN A 114 -11.80 11.47 -9.27
C ASN A 114 -11.14 12.85 -9.47
N GLY A 115 -11.21 13.38 -10.70
CA GLY A 115 -10.74 14.71 -11.06
C GLY A 115 -9.22 14.86 -10.97
N GLN A 116 -8.47 13.79 -11.20
CA GLN A 116 -7.01 13.77 -11.17
C GLN A 116 -6.40 14.31 -9.85
N CYS A 117 -7.13 14.23 -8.74
CA CYS A 117 -6.67 14.80 -7.47
C CYS A 117 -5.57 13.97 -6.78
N GLY A 118 -5.23 12.80 -7.32
CA GLY A 118 -4.24 11.88 -6.75
C GLY A 118 -4.78 11.00 -5.60
N TYR A 119 -6.07 11.06 -5.31
CA TYR A 119 -6.73 10.26 -4.27
C TYR A 119 -7.91 9.48 -4.83
N LEU A 120 -8.00 8.19 -4.46
CA LEU A 120 -9.15 7.34 -4.75
C LEU A 120 -9.59 6.67 -3.46
N LEU A 121 -10.90 6.69 -3.21
CA LEU A 121 -11.46 6.05 -2.02
C LEU A 121 -11.36 4.53 -2.16
N LYS A 122 -10.70 3.88 -1.18
CA LYS A 122 -10.60 2.42 -1.13
C LYS A 122 -11.99 1.76 -1.04
N HIS A 123 -12.07 0.51 -1.48
CA HIS A 123 -13.26 -0.33 -1.31
C HIS A 123 -13.69 -0.40 0.18
N GLU A 124 -14.98 -0.59 0.44
CA GLU A 124 -15.55 -0.60 1.80
C GLU A 124 -14.88 -1.63 2.73
N PHE A 125 -14.60 -2.84 2.24
CA PHE A 125 -13.89 -3.87 3.01
C PHE A 125 -12.45 -3.54 3.37
N LEU A 126 -11.80 -2.64 2.62
CA LEU A 126 -10.46 -2.15 2.92
C LEU A 126 -10.47 -0.95 3.89
N ARG A 127 -11.64 -0.61 4.44
CA ARG A 127 -11.85 0.54 5.34
C ARG A 127 -12.61 0.17 6.62
N ARG A 128 -13.64 -0.68 6.53
CA ARG A 128 -14.51 -1.03 7.67
C ARG A 128 -13.79 -1.91 8.68
N PRO A 129 -13.75 -1.54 9.98
CA PRO A 129 -13.10 -2.36 11.01
C PRO A 129 -13.86 -3.64 11.33
N ASP A 130 -15.17 -3.70 11.04
CA ASP A 130 -16.05 -4.83 11.33
C ASP A 130 -16.11 -5.87 10.19
N LYS A 131 -15.34 -5.68 9.11
CA LYS A 131 -15.32 -6.56 7.94
C LYS A 131 -13.90 -7.06 7.67
N LEU A 132 -13.63 -8.33 7.92
CA LEU A 132 -12.38 -8.97 7.49
C LEU A 132 -12.43 -9.23 5.99
N PHE A 133 -11.28 -9.08 5.32
CA PHE A 133 -11.15 -9.30 3.89
C PHE A 133 -9.83 -10.00 3.58
N ASP A 134 -9.93 -11.12 2.89
CA ASP A 134 -8.80 -11.83 2.32
C ASP A 134 -8.78 -11.62 0.79
N PRO A 135 -7.78 -10.91 0.23
CA PRO A 135 -7.68 -10.69 -1.21
C PRO A 135 -7.42 -11.97 -2.02
N PHE A 136 -7.10 -13.10 -1.39
CA PHE A 136 -6.86 -14.38 -2.06
C PHE A 136 -7.99 -15.40 -1.88
N SER A 137 -9.01 -15.09 -1.07
CA SER A 137 -10.19 -15.95 -0.97
C SER A 137 -10.98 -15.91 -2.28
N VAL A 138 -11.33 -17.10 -2.76
CA VAL A 138 -12.20 -17.33 -3.93
C VAL A 138 -13.67 -17.44 -3.55
N ASP A 139 -14.00 -17.36 -2.26
CA ASP A 139 -15.38 -17.42 -1.81
C ASP A 139 -16.11 -16.15 -2.25
N SER A 140 -17.38 -16.30 -2.64
CA SER A 140 -18.24 -15.16 -2.91
C SER A 140 -18.28 -14.27 -1.68
N ILE A 141 -17.68 -13.09 -1.77
CA ILE A 141 -17.79 -12.10 -0.71
C ILE A 141 -19.25 -11.66 -0.69
N ASP A 142 -19.99 -11.99 0.37
CA ASP A 142 -21.45 -11.87 0.48
C ASP A 142 -22.05 -10.50 0.07
N VAL A 143 -21.22 -9.45 -0.01
CA VAL A 143 -21.63 -8.08 -0.33
C VAL A 143 -20.98 -7.53 -1.62
N VAL A 144 -20.24 -8.34 -2.40
CA VAL A 144 -19.73 -7.95 -3.73
C VAL A 144 -20.68 -8.43 -4.80
N VAL A 145 -21.20 -7.49 -5.60
CA VAL A 145 -21.96 -7.83 -6.81
C VAL A 145 -20.98 -8.22 -7.91
N ALA A 146 -20.71 -9.52 -8.05
CA ALA A 146 -19.93 -10.03 -9.16
C ALA A 146 -20.62 -9.70 -10.50
N SER A 147 -19.84 -9.27 -11.50
CA SER A 147 -20.35 -8.85 -12.81
C SER A 147 -19.56 -9.51 -13.93
N THR A 148 -20.20 -9.78 -15.07
CA THR A 148 -19.56 -10.32 -16.28
C THR A 148 -19.31 -9.19 -17.28
N LEU A 149 -18.07 -9.07 -17.76
CA LEU A 149 -17.68 -8.12 -18.81
C LEU A 149 -17.40 -8.87 -20.11
N SER A 150 -17.94 -8.39 -21.24
CA SER A 150 -17.60 -8.85 -22.58
C SER A 150 -17.17 -7.67 -23.43
N VAL A 151 -16.05 -7.82 -24.14
CA VAL A 151 -15.52 -6.82 -25.07
C VAL A 151 -15.53 -7.46 -26.45
N THR A 152 -16.31 -6.91 -27.37
CA THR A 152 -16.47 -7.39 -28.77
C THR A 152 -15.72 -6.50 -29.74
#